data_AF-A0A1S1HQE2-F1
#
_entry.id   AF-A0A1S1HQE2-F1
#
_cell.length_a   1.000
_cell.length_b   1.000
_cell.length_c   1.000
_cell.angle_alpha   90.00
_cell.angle_beta   90.00
_cell.angle_gamma   90.00
#
_symmetry.space_group_name_H-M   'P 1'
#
loop_
_entity.id
_entity.type
_entity.pdbx_description
1 polymer ?
#
loop_
_entity_poly.entity_id
_entity_poly.type
_entity_poly.pdbx_seq_one_letter_code
_entity_poly.pdbx_strand_id
1 'polypeptide(L)'
;MKIKNQKRNTKAKDLAFEYGVSIATVKKYYSQDREDYEQEAAARRKQAFELRQKGLAWKDVADSMNATIDAVKSLAKRYKQQDLNAI
;
A
#
# COMPACT_ATOMS: atom_id res chain seq x y z
N MET A 1 4.52 3.92 26.90
CA MET A 1 5.00 3.05 25.80
C MET A 1 4.53 3.66 24.48
N LYS A 2 5.40 4.35 23.73
CA LYS A 2 5.06 4.82 22.38
C LYS A 2 5.30 3.65 21.42
N ILE A 3 4.26 2.86 21.19
CA ILE A 3 4.29 1.80 20.18
C ILE A 3 4.35 2.53 18.82
N LYS A 4 5.33 2.19 17.97
CA LYS A 4 5.35 2.70 16.60
C LYS A 4 4.05 2.26 15.91
N ASN A 5 3.44 3.20 15.22
CA ASN A 5 2.17 3.04 14.56
C ASN A 5 2.34 2.04 13.40
N GLN A 6 1.85 0.81 13.58
CA GLN A 6 2.11 -0.31 12.66
C GLN A 6 0.83 -0.76 11.96
N LYS A 7 0.93 -1.16 10.69
CA LYS A 7 -0.21 -1.71 9.96
C LYS A 7 -0.66 -3.02 10.60
N ARG A 8 -1.93 -3.09 10.99
CA ARG A 8 -2.52 -4.32 11.56
C ARG A 8 -2.78 -5.39 10.50
N ASN A 9 -2.50 -6.63 10.87
CA ASN A 9 -2.70 -7.82 10.04
C ASN A 9 -4.13 -8.39 10.16
N THR A 10 -4.79 -8.14 11.29
CA THR A 10 -6.14 -8.65 11.63
C THR A 10 -7.18 -7.54 11.69
N LYS A 11 -8.47 -7.92 11.73
CA LYS A 11 -9.57 -6.96 11.79
C LYS A 11 -9.53 -6.21 13.13
N ALA A 12 -9.89 -4.93 13.07
CA ALA A 12 -9.91 -4.06 14.24
C ALA A 12 -10.84 -4.54 15.36
N LYS A 13 -11.94 -5.22 15.00
CA LYS A 13 -12.95 -5.73 15.94
C LYS A 13 -12.39 -6.86 16.79
N ASP A 14 -11.65 -7.77 16.16
CA ASP A 14 -11.09 -8.95 16.82
C ASP A 14 -10.00 -8.51 17.81
N LEU A 15 -9.11 -7.60 17.41
CA LEU A 15 -8.09 -7.01 18.28
C LEU A 15 -8.70 -6.21 19.44
N ALA A 16 -9.81 -5.50 19.19
CA ALA A 16 -10.51 -4.75 20.24
C ALA A 16 -11.08 -5.69 21.31
N PHE A 17 -11.64 -6.83 20.89
CA PHE A 17 -12.12 -7.87 21.79
C PHE A 17 -10.98 -8.53 22.57
N GLU A 18 -9.90 -8.93 21.89
CA GLU A 18 -8.74 -9.60 22.48
C GLU A 18 -8.04 -8.75 23.55
N TYR A 19 -7.83 -7.46 23.26
CA TYR A 19 -7.14 -6.54 24.17
C TYR A 19 -8.07 -5.78 25.13
N GLY A 20 -9.40 -5.95 25.02
CA GLY A 20 -10.37 -5.24 25.85
C GLY A 20 -10.35 -3.72 25.66
N VAL A 21 -9.97 -3.23 24.48
CA VAL A 21 -9.87 -1.80 24.16
C VAL A 21 -10.88 -1.38 23.10
N SER A 22 -11.15 -0.08 23.00
CA SER A 22 -12.05 0.42 21.95
C SER A 22 -11.48 0.23 20.54
N ILE A 23 -12.35 0.02 19.55
CA ILE A 23 -11.95 -0.06 18.13
C ILE A 23 -11.22 1.23 17.68
N ALA A 24 -11.59 2.39 18.22
CA ALA A 24 -10.93 3.66 17.93
C ALA A 24 -9.48 3.66 18.43
N THR A 25 -9.24 3.10 19.62
CA THR A 25 -7.90 2.91 20.19
C THR A 25 -7.06 1.97 19.32
N VAL A 26 -7.63 0.85 18.87
CA VAL A 26 -6.95 -0.07 17.93
C VAL A 26 -6.59 0.65 16.65
N LYS A 27 -7.51 1.42 16.05
CA LYS A 27 -7.21 2.20 14.83
C LYS A 27 -6.08 3.20 15.09
N LYS A 28 -6.09 3.89 16.23
CA LYS A 28 -5.06 4.88 16.56
C LYS A 28 -3.66 4.26 16.64
N TYR A 29 -3.53 3.11 17.29
CA TYR A 29 -2.22 2.46 17.49
C TYR A 29 -1.75 1.60 16.32
N TYR A 30 -2.69 1.11 15.50
CA TYR A 30 -2.39 0.24 14.37
C TYR A 30 -2.65 0.90 13.00
N SER A 31 -2.63 2.23 12.94
CA SER A 31 -2.54 2.94 11.67
C SER A 31 -1.08 3.02 11.28
N GLN A 32 -0.74 2.76 10.02
CA GLN A 32 0.61 3.00 9.51
C GLN A 32 0.93 4.50 9.57
N ASP A 33 2.17 4.84 9.89
CA ASP A 33 2.63 6.23 9.83
C ASP A 33 2.57 6.77 8.39
N ARG A 34 2.35 8.09 8.27
CA ARG A 34 2.10 8.72 6.98
C ARG A 34 3.28 8.56 6.01
N GLU A 35 4.49 8.75 6.52
CA GLU A 35 5.72 8.66 5.75
C GLU A 35 5.93 7.25 5.18
N ASP A 36 5.78 6.22 6.02
CA ASP A 36 5.88 4.82 5.60
C ASP A 36 4.84 4.47 4.53
N TYR A 37 3.60 4.96 4.69
CA TYR A 37 2.55 4.75 3.69
C TYR A 37 2.88 5.39 2.34
N GLU A 38 3.44 6.61 2.34
CA GLU A 38 3.83 7.30 1.11
C GLU A 38 5.00 6.61 0.41
N GLN A 39 5.99 6.12 1.17
CA GLN A 39 7.10 5.34 0.64
C GLN A 39 6.62 4.01 0.02
N GLU A 40 5.76 3.24 0.72
CA GLU A 40 5.17 2.02 0.18
C GLU A 40 4.36 2.29 -1.10
N ALA A 41 3.58 3.38 -1.12
CA ALA A 41 2.79 3.75 -2.27
C ALA A 41 3.66 4.11 -3.48
N ALA A 42 4.75 4.87 -3.27
CA ALA A 42 5.71 5.22 -4.30
C ALA A 42 6.44 3.96 -4.84
N ALA A 43 6.89 3.08 -3.95
CA ALA A 43 7.52 1.82 -4.33
C ALA A 43 6.57 0.94 -5.17
N ARG A 44 5.30 0.84 -4.79
CA ARG A 44 4.30 0.07 -5.52
C ARG A 44 4.00 0.64 -6.90
N ARG A 45 3.97 1.97 -7.05
CA ARG A 45 3.82 2.64 -8.35
C ARG A 45 5.02 2.39 -9.25
N LYS A 46 6.24 2.51 -8.70
CA LYS A 46 7.49 2.25 -9.41
C LYS A 46 7.55 0.81 -9.91
N GLN A 47 7.23 -0.16 -9.06
CA GLN A 47 7.20 -1.59 -9.43
C GLN A 47 6.29 -1.87 -10.62
N ALA A 48 5.06 -1.32 -10.63
CA ALA A 48 4.14 -1.47 -11.75
C ALA A 48 4.70 -0.91 -13.07
N PHE A 49 5.38 0.24 -13.00
CA PHE A 49 6.00 0.88 -14.15
C PHE A 49 7.23 0.10 -14.67
N GLU A 50 8.10 -0.35 -13.76
CA GLU A 50 9.30 -1.12 -14.11
C GLU A 50 8.94 -2.47 -14.74
N LEU A 51 7.97 -3.18 -14.18
CA LEU A 51 7.49 -4.45 -14.77
C LEU A 51 6.92 -4.23 -16.17
N ARG A 52 6.25 -3.09 -16.41
CA ARG A 52 5.81 -2.74 -17.75
C ARG A 52 6.96 -2.39 -18.68
N GLN A 53 7.98 -1.67 -18.20
CA GLN A 53 9.19 -1.35 -18.96
C GLN A 53 9.98 -2.60 -19.37
N LYS A 54 9.98 -3.64 -18.53
CA LYS A 54 10.55 -4.97 -18.84
C LYS A 54 9.79 -5.72 -19.93
N GLY A 55 8.71 -5.16 -20.47
CA GLY A 55 7.95 -5.73 -21.59
C GLY A 55 6.82 -6.68 -21.19
N LEU A 56 6.56 -6.89 -19.89
CA LEU A 56 5.49 -7.78 -19.44
C LEU A 56 4.11 -7.26 -19.90
N ALA A 57 3.20 -8.19 -20.22
CA ALA A 57 1.82 -7.84 -20.47
C ALA A 57 1.15 -7.37 -19.18
N TRP A 58 0.15 -6.48 -19.29
CA TRP A 58 -0.54 -5.96 -18.11
C TRP A 58 -1.17 -7.04 -17.23
N LYS A 59 -1.52 -8.19 -17.81
CA LYS A 59 -2.02 -9.35 -17.08
C LYS A 59 -0.94 -9.97 -16.18
N ASP A 60 0.25 -10.21 -16.72
CA ASP A 60 1.37 -10.79 -15.94
C ASP A 60 1.83 -9.83 -14.84
N VAL A 61 1.82 -8.52 -15.11
CA VAL A 61 2.11 -7.52 -14.07
C VAL A 61 1.05 -7.56 -12.98
N ALA A 62 -0.24 -7.67 -13.33
CA ALA A 62 -1.34 -7.80 -12.39
C ALA A 62 -1.20 -9.05 -11.50
N ASP A 63 -0.90 -10.18 -12.11
CA ASP A 63 -0.68 -11.46 -11.41
C ASP A 63 0.54 -11.35 -10.47
N SER A 64 1.65 -10.77 -10.93
CA SER A 64 2.86 -10.60 -10.11
C SER A 64 2.66 -9.68 -8.89
N MET A 65 1.78 -8.68 -9.01
CA MET A 65 1.47 -7.71 -7.95
C MET A 65 0.25 -8.11 -7.11
N ASN A 66 -0.33 -9.28 -7.39
CA ASN A 66 -1.59 -9.76 -6.83
C ASN A 66 -2.68 -8.67 -6.83
N ALA A 67 -2.85 -8.01 -7.97
CA ALA A 67 -3.75 -6.87 -8.16
C ALA A 67 -4.54 -7.03 -9.45
N THR A 68 -5.61 -6.25 -9.62
CA THR A 68 -6.36 -6.22 -10.89
C THR A 68 -5.57 -5.48 -11.97
N ILE A 69 -5.82 -5.82 -13.24
CA ILE A 69 -5.21 -5.15 -14.42
C ILE A 69 -5.40 -3.63 -14.37
N ASP A 70 -6.61 -3.16 -14.06
CA ASP A 70 -6.91 -1.73 -14.02
C ASP A 70 -6.21 -1.02 -12.85
N ALA A 71 -6.06 -1.69 -11.71
CA ALA A 71 -5.27 -1.18 -10.60
C ALA A 71 -3.81 -0.96 -11.01
N VAL A 72 -3.18 -1.93 -11.68
CA VAL A 72 -1.80 -1.82 -12.16
C VAL A 72 -1.63 -0.72 -13.20
N LYS A 73 -2.55 -0.61 -14.17
CA LYS A 73 -2.55 0.49 -15.14
C LYS A 73 -2.63 1.86 -14.44
N SER A 74 -3.51 1.98 -13.44
CA SER A 74 -3.64 3.22 -12.67
C SER A 74 -2.38 3.56 -11.88
N LEU A 75 -1.67 2.56 -11.34
CA LEU A 75 -0.40 2.73 -10.64
C LEU A 75 0.69 3.24 -11.58
N ALA A 76 0.85 2.61 -12.74
CA ALA A 76 1.83 3.03 -13.73
C ALA A 76 1.52 4.43 -14.30
N LYS A 77 0.24 4.78 -14.48
CA LYS A 77 -0.17 6.14 -14.86
C LYS A 77 0.20 7.17 -13.81
N ARG A 78 -0.10 6.89 -12.54
CA ARG A 78 0.24 7.78 -11.41
C ARG A 78 1.75 7.97 -11.28
N TYR A 79 2.54 6.92 -11.46
CA TYR A 79 4.00 7.01 -11.44
C TYR A 79 4.52 8.06 -12.44
N LYS A 80 4.04 8.02 -13.69
CA LYS A 80 4.42 9.01 -14.70
C LYS A 80 4.02 10.43 -14.31
N GLN A 81 2.82 10.61 -13.75
CA GLN A 81 2.26 11.93 -13.45
C GLN A 81 2.85 12.58 -12.19
N GLN A 82 3.12 11.78 -11.16
CA GLN A 82 3.48 12.28 -9.83
C GLN A 82 4.96 12.10 -9.53
N ASP A 83 5.55 10.98 -9.94
CA ASP A 83 6.89 10.58 -9.49
C ASP A 83 7.96 10.85 -10.57
N LEU A 84 7.60 10.77 -11.86
CA LEU A 84 8.52 11.04 -12.98
C LEU A 84 8.57 12.51 -13.41
N ASN A 85 7.42 13.20 -13.35
CA ASN A 85 7.31 14.62 -13.71
C ASN A 85 7.63 15.58 -12.55
N ALA A 86 8.00 15.05 -11.38
CA ALA A 86 8.43 15.84 -10.22
C ALA A 86 9.95 16.14 -10.22
N ILE A 87 10.64 15.82 -11.32
CA ILE A 87 12.07 16.07 -11.60
C ILE A 87 12.14 17.17 -12.67
#